data_AF-A0A6U3SBK7-F1
#
_entry.id   AF-A0A6U3SBK7-F1
#
_cell.length_a   1.000
_cell.length_b   1.000
_cell.length_c   1.000
_cell.angle_alpha   90.00
_cell.angle_beta   90.00
_cell.angle_gamma   90.00
#
_symmetry.space_group_name_H-M   'P 1'
#
loop_
_entity.id
_entity.type
_entity.pdbx_description
1 polymer ?
#
loop_
_entity_poly.entity_id
_entity_poly.type
_entity_poly.pdbx_seq_one_letter_code
_entity_poly.pdbx_strand_id
1 'polypeptide(L)'
;RVRLLKRVATLLLMVHFAMEAVSFFVGVALRHEENGWVIEDSDVTIQVGGAEANSDVSEDGDRVTTLFDSLGYLFVVAMELLAKATNQSVVTRSIVSLVQLVSAIGAARLFGGGGASATTSKLWGRLIVLFATVGAGHVLLSSVYVWFLGGGVALSELLLKKVTLCGCAILWHTHHTLDHGADKLSDTPLLPTSSSLSFDYTTSTATGLLLLLGRLLVTGLCSVVTVAGTRRLLFSPLTSFDLYDGHDELRLRLPQLFLSIPLALGVRTKLVTGALAVLMLAEALVVWQWWRMEVLSDFNHFLRVSQHFTINLAVGGGLLLLMVVGSGRFTVDELVKKRT
;
A
#
# COMPACT_ATOMS: atom_id res chain seq x y z
N ARG A 1 20.99 -8.21 13.95
CA ARG A 1 20.02 -8.87 13.02
C ARG A 1 18.71 -8.08 12.92
N VAL A 2 17.93 -7.92 14.00
CA VAL A 2 16.65 -7.15 13.97
C VAL A 2 16.79 -5.72 13.42
N ARG A 3 17.82 -4.97 13.84
CA ARG A 3 18.08 -3.61 13.32
C ARG A 3 18.31 -3.57 11.81
N LEU A 4 19.03 -4.54 11.26
CA LEU A 4 19.27 -4.65 9.81
C LEU A 4 17.97 -4.93 9.08
N LEU A 5 17.17 -5.87 9.60
CA LEU A 5 15.89 -6.25 9.01
C LEU A 5 14.91 -5.07 8.94
N LYS A 6 14.81 -4.27 10.02
CA LYS A 6 14.01 -3.03 10.04
C LYS A 6 14.45 -2.04 8.94
N ARG A 7 15.76 -1.88 8.76
CA ARG A 7 16.32 -0.99 7.73
C ARG A 7 15.98 -1.48 6.33
N VAL A 8 16.18 -2.77 6.05
CA VAL A 8 15.83 -3.38 4.76
C VAL A 8 14.34 -3.23 4.49
N ALA A 9 13.50 -3.56 5.46
CA ALA A 9 12.05 -3.48 5.31
C ALA A 9 11.56 -2.05 5.03
N THR A 10 12.13 -1.06 5.72
CA THR A 10 11.84 0.35 5.46
C THR A 10 12.36 0.78 4.09
N LEU A 11 13.58 0.40 3.71
CA LEU A 11 14.18 0.72 2.42
C LEU A 11 13.31 0.22 1.26
N LEU A 12 12.82 -1.02 1.32
CA LEU A 12 11.94 -1.59 0.30
C LEU A 12 10.66 -0.77 0.11
N LEU A 13 10.07 -0.31 1.21
CA LEU A 13 8.92 0.58 1.19
C LEU A 13 9.27 1.95 0.58
N MET A 14 10.44 2.51 0.91
CA MET A 14 10.91 3.79 0.35
C MET A 14 11.16 3.72 -1.15
N VAL A 15 11.73 2.62 -1.64
CA VAL A 15 12.03 2.43 -3.08
C VAL A 15 10.74 2.52 -3.89
N HIS A 16 9.65 1.92 -3.43
CA HIS A 16 8.37 2.04 -4.11
C HIS A 16 7.90 3.49 -4.19
N PHE A 17 7.94 4.23 -3.08
CA PHE A 17 7.51 5.62 -3.09
C PHE A 17 8.38 6.53 -3.95
N ALA A 18 9.69 6.27 -3.99
CA ALA A 18 10.61 6.97 -4.88
C ALA A 18 10.25 6.71 -6.36
N MET A 19 9.98 5.45 -6.71
CA MET A 19 9.63 5.06 -8.07
C MET A 19 8.27 5.60 -8.48
N GLU A 20 7.25 5.57 -7.61
CA GLU A 20 5.93 6.14 -7.91
C GLU A 20 6.02 7.65 -8.18
N ALA A 21 6.84 8.36 -7.39
CA ALA A 21 7.09 9.79 -7.62
C ALA A 21 7.75 10.03 -8.99
N VAL A 22 8.77 9.23 -9.35
CA VAL A 22 9.45 9.33 -10.65
C VAL A 22 8.49 9.02 -11.79
N SER A 23 7.76 7.91 -11.73
CA SER A 23 6.78 7.51 -12.75
C SER A 23 5.73 8.59 -12.98
N PHE A 24 5.29 9.26 -11.90
CA PHE A 24 4.41 10.41 -12.04
C PHE A 24 5.07 11.57 -12.80
N PHE A 25 6.28 11.98 -12.40
CA PHE A 25 6.98 13.10 -13.04
C PHE A 25 7.25 12.85 -14.51
N VAL A 26 7.69 11.65 -14.85
CA VAL A 26 7.91 11.23 -16.23
C VAL A 26 6.58 11.20 -16.99
N GLY A 27 5.52 10.68 -16.38
CA GLY A 27 4.18 10.67 -16.97
C GLY A 27 3.63 12.08 -17.26
N VAL A 28 3.87 13.05 -16.36
CA VAL A 28 3.50 14.46 -16.59
C VAL A 28 4.36 15.10 -17.67
N ALA A 29 5.67 14.84 -17.69
CA ALA A 29 6.58 15.41 -18.67
C ALA A 29 6.28 14.92 -20.10
N LEU A 30 6.06 13.62 -20.28
CA LEU A 30 5.79 13.02 -21.60
C LEU A 30 4.41 13.39 -22.14
N ARG A 31 3.39 13.50 -21.29
CA ARG A 31 2.02 13.86 -21.72
C ARG A 31 1.84 15.34 -22.07
N HIS A 32 2.83 16.18 -21.77
CA HIS A 32 2.80 17.58 -22.19
C HIS A 32 3.14 17.76 -23.69
N GLU A 33 3.76 16.77 -24.34
CA GLU A 33 4.17 16.87 -25.75
C GLU A 33 3.11 16.36 -26.75
N GLU A 34 2.22 15.46 -26.34
CA GLU A 34 1.20 14.85 -27.22
C GLU A 34 -0.22 15.35 -26.89
N ASN A 35 -0.71 16.32 -27.67
CA ASN A 35 -2.11 16.70 -27.90
C ASN A 35 -3.18 16.19 -26.90
N GLY A 36 -3.46 16.99 -25.86
CA GLY A 36 -4.71 16.91 -25.10
C GLY A 36 -4.75 15.83 -24.02
N TRP A 37 -5.19 16.22 -22.82
CA TRP A 37 -5.19 15.42 -21.60
C TRP A 37 -6.14 14.22 -21.66
N VAL A 38 -5.72 13.07 -22.22
CA VAL A 38 -6.44 11.81 -22.04
C VAL A 38 -5.72 10.98 -20.98
N ILE A 39 -6.23 11.02 -19.75
CA ILE A 39 -5.78 10.14 -18.67
C ILE A 39 -6.53 8.82 -18.79
N GLU A 40 -6.03 7.90 -19.63
CA GLU A 40 -6.30 6.48 -19.46
C GLU A 40 -5.56 6.01 -18.20
N ASP A 41 -6.21 6.16 -17.05
CA ASP A 41 -5.82 5.43 -15.86
C ASP A 41 -6.30 3.99 -16.07
N SER A 42 -5.42 3.10 -16.55
CA SER A 42 -5.77 1.71 -16.85
C SER A 42 -6.28 0.93 -15.62
N ASP A 43 -6.21 1.54 -14.44
CA ASP A 43 -6.59 0.94 -13.16
C ASP A 43 -8.09 1.08 -12.85
N VAL A 44 -8.80 2.00 -13.50
CA VAL A 44 -10.25 2.24 -13.30
C VAL A 44 -10.94 2.41 -14.67
N THR A 45 -11.29 1.30 -15.31
CA THR A 45 -12.24 1.32 -16.42
C THR A 45 -13.65 1.52 -15.87
N ILE A 46 -14.15 2.74 -15.92
CA ILE A 46 -15.57 3.02 -15.65
C ILE A 46 -16.37 2.53 -16.86
N GLN A 47 -16.91 1.32 -16.79
CA GLN A 47 -17.97 0.91 -17.70
C GLN A 47 -19.27 1.59 -17.25
N VAL A 48 -19.52 2.80 -17.75
CA VAL A 48 -20.87 3.38 -17.73
C VAL A 48 -21.68 2.59 -18.76
N GLY A 49 -22.71 1.90 -18.30
CA GLY A 49 -23.40 0.86 -19.04
C GLY A 49 -23.78 1.25 -20.47
N GLY A 50 -23.57 0.29 -21.39
CA GLY A 50 -24.35 0.22 -22.61
C GLY A 50 -25.81 -0.09 -22.25
N ALA A 51 -26.62 0.95 -22.19
CA ALA A 51 -28.07 0.89 -22.34
C ALA A 51 -28.56 2.29 -22.73
N GLU A 52 -29.07 2.43 -23.95
CA GLU A 52 -30.01 3.51 -24.26
C GLU A 52 -31.22 3.35 -23.32
N ALA A 53 -31.29 4.18 -22.28
CA ALA A 53 -32.44 4.27 -21.41
C ALA A 53 -32.78 5.75 -21.19
N ASN A 54 -33.78 6.20 -21.92
CA ASN A 54 -34.58 7.38 -21.59
C ASN A 54 -35.14 7.24 -20.17
N SER A 55 -34.91 8.23 -19.31
CA SER A 55 -35.92 8.76 -18.38
C SER A 55 -35.35 9.88 -17.51
N ASP A 56 -35.96 11.05 -17.62
CA ASP A 56 -36.08 12.06 -16.55
C ASP A 56 -36.51 11.40 -15.23
N VAL A 57 -35.92 11.78 -14.09
CA VAL A 57 -36.61 11.97 -12.79
C VAL A 57 -35.76 12.87 -11.87
N SER A 58 -36.52 13.68 -11.11
CA SER A 58 -36.29 14.81 -10.21
C SER A 58 -35.35 14.69 -9.01
N GLU A 59 -34.93 15.90 -8.57
CA GLU A 59 -34.55 16.30 -7.20
C GLU A 59 -35.53 15.80 -6.12
N ASP A 60 -35.00 15.35 -4.98
CA ASP A 60 -35.01 16.08 -3.68
C ASP A 60 -34.83 15.08 -2.51
N GLY A 61 -34.12 15.46 -1.44
CA GLY A 61 -33.99 14.61 -0.24
C GLY A 61 -32.79 14.91 0.68
N ASP A 62 -33.10 15.53 1.81
CA ASP A 62 -32.21 16.23 2.74
C ASP A 62 -31.41 15.37 3.77
N ARG A 63 -30.48 16.06 4.44
CA ARG A 63 -29.45 15.75 5.48
C ARG A 63 -29.78 14.75 6.61
N VAL A 64 -28.79 14.11 7.29
CA VAL A 64 -28.10 14.60 8.53
C VAL A 64 -26.81 13.80 8.89
N THR A 65 -25.91 14.53 9.57
CA THR A 65 -24.49 14.42 9.99
C THR A 65 -23.97 13.28 10.89
N THR A 66 -22.63 13.06 10.91
CA THR A 66 -21.78 13.11 12.14
C THR A 66 -20.30 13.50 11.88
N LEU A 67 -20.00 14.79 12.03
CA LEU A 67 -18.92 15.48 12.78
C LEU A 67 -17.50 14.88 13.10
N PHE A 68 -16.98 13.87 12.38
CA PHE A 68 -15.54 13.52 12.46
C PHE A 68 -14.77 13.55 11.12
N ASP A 69 -15.43 13.95 10.04
CA ASP A 69 -14.86 14.01 8.67
C ASP A 69 -14.23 15.37 8.29
N SER A 70 -14.33 16.39 9.14
CA SER A 70 -14.21 17.80 8.72
C SER A 70 -12.79 18.35 8.55
N LEU A 71 -11.72 17.56 8.66
CA LEU A 71 -10.36 18.02 8.29
C LEU A 71 -9.84 17.33 7.02
N GLY A 72 -10.12 16.04 6.86
CA GLY A 72 -9.85 15.31 5.62
C GLY A 72 -10.80 15.72 4.50
N TYR A 73 -12.11 15.83 4.81
CA TYR A 73 -13.11 16.32 3.86
C TYR A 73 -12.90 17.79 3.54
N LEU A 74 -12.47 18.63 4.50
CA LEU A 74 -12.16 20.03 4.23
C LEU A 74 -10.88 20.19 3.41
N PHE A 75 -9.88 19.33 3.58
CA PHE A 75 -8.68 19.30 2.73
C PHE A 75 -9.01 18.81 1.31
N VAL A 76 -9.83 17.77 1.18
CA VAL A 76 -10.26 17.23 -0.12
C VAL A 76 -11.20 18.20 -0.83
N VAL A 77 -12.18 18.79 -0.15
CA VAL A 77 -13.04 19.85 -0.68
C VAL A 77 -12.22 21.11 -0.99
N ALA A 78 -11.23 21.48 -0.18
CA ALA A 78 -10.33 22.60 -0.50
C ALA A 78 -9.46 22.29 -1.72
N MET A 79 -8.96 21.06 -1.88
CA MET A 79 -8.16 20.65 -3.04
C MET A 79 -9.01 20.46 -4.30
N GLU A 80 -10.27 20.06 -4.15
CA GLU A 80 -11.24 19.95 -5.24
C GLU A 80 -11.80 21.32 -5.63
N LEU A 81 -12.06 22.22 -4.67
CA LEU A 81 -12.39 23.63 -4.93
C LEU A 81 -11.19 24.37 -5.50
N LEU A 82 -9.96 24.05 -5.10
CA LEU A 82 -8.74 24.60 -5.70
C LEU A 82 -8.54 24.04 -7.12
N ALA A 83 -8.79 22.75 -7.36
CA ALA A 83 -8.73 22.14 -8.70
C ALA A 83 -9.85 22.66 -9.62
N LYS A 84 -11.06 22.88 -9.10
CA LYS A 84 -12.20 23.49 -9.81
C LYS A 84 -11.98 24.99 -10.06
N ALA A 85 -11.42 25.72 -9.10
CA ALA A 85 -11.12 27.14 -9.23
C ALA A 85 -9.91 27.43 -10.14
N THR A 86 -8.97 26.49 -10.25
CA THR A 86 -7.80 26.62 -11.14
C THR A 86 -7.98 25.92 -12.49
N ASN A 87 -9.06 25.15 -12.67
CA ASN A 87 -9.31 24.29 -13.84
C ASN A 87 -8.12 23.36 -14.19
N GLN A 88 -7.25 23.03 -13.23
CA GLN A 88 -6.02 22.28 -13.45
C GLN A 88 -5.80 21.21 -12.37
N SER A 89 -6.46 20.06 -12.55
CA SER A 89 -6.18 18.81 -11.82
C SER A 89 -4.69 18.41 -11.87
N VAL A 90 -3.98 18.88 -12.88
CA VAL A 90 -2.54 18.71 -13.13
C VAL A 90 -1.68 19.41 -12.09
N VAL A 91 -2.04 20.63 -11.66
CA VAL A 91 -1.26 21.39 -10.68
C VAL A 91 -1.39 20.73 -9.31
N THR A 92 -2.61 20.32 -8.93
CA THR A 92 -2.87 19.58 -7.70
C THR A 92 -2.09 18.27 -7.65
N ARG A 93 -2.12 17.48 -8.74
CA ARG A 93 -1.36 16.23 -8.84
C ARG A 93 0.16 16.47 -8.86
N SER A 94 0.64 17.49 -9.59
CA SER A 94 2.06 17.86 -9.63
C SER A 94 2.60 18.34 -8.29
N ILE A 95 1.81 19.08 -7.52
CA ILE A 95 2.17 19.48 -6.15
C ILE A 95 2.27 18.24 -5.26
N VAL A 96 1.28 17.34 -5.34
CA VAL A 96 1.30 16.07 -4.60
C VAL A 96 2.56 15.28 -4.94
N SER A 97 2.95 15.19 -6.21
CA SER A 97 4.14 14.44 -6.61
C SER A 97 5.47 15.12 -6.36
N LEU A 98 5.53 16.44 -6.36
CA LEU A 98 6.69 17.18 -5.85
C LEU A 98 6.89 16.92 -4.37
N VAL A 99 5.80 16.92 -3.59
CA VAL A 99 5.84 16.52 -2.18
C VAL A 99 6.29 15.05 -2.05
N GLN A 100 5.89 14.14 -2.96
CA GLN A 100 6.33 12.75 -2.99
C GLN A 100 7.84 12.61 -3.22
N LEU A 101 8.39 13.26 -4.25
CA LEU A 101 9.81 13.18 -4.60
C LEU A 101 10.69 13.78 -3.51
N VAL A 102 10.29 14.94 -2.99
CA VAL A 102 10.95 15.59 -1.86
C VAL A 102 10.91 14.66 -0.62
N SER A 103 9.79 13.96 -0.39
CA SER A 103 9.63 12.93 0.66
C SER A 103 10.54 11.73 0.53
N ALA A 104 10.67 11.20 -0.69
CA ALA A 104 11.54 10.07 -0.99
C ALA A 104 13.02 10.44 -0.85
N ILE A 105 13.44 11.59 -1.38
CA ILE A 105 14.83 12.10 -1.29
C ILE A 105 15.19 12.36 0.19
N GLY A 106 14.27 12.95 0.93
CA GLY A 106 14.38 13.17 2.36
C GLY A 106 14.62 11.86 3.12
N ALA A 107 13.76 10.87 2.89
CA ALA A 107 13.88 9.54 3.48
C ALA A 107 15.20 8.85 3.12
N ALA A 108 15.59 8.85 1.84
CA ALA A 108 16.84 8.24 1.38
C ALA A 108 18.08 8.86 2.06
N ARG A 109 18.10 10.19 2.24
CA ARG A 109 19.20 10.89 2.93
C ARG A 109 19.31 10.54 4.41
N LEU A 110 18.20 10.27 5.09
CA LEU A 110 18.19 9.84 6.49
C LEU A 110 18.83 8.45 6.69
N PHE A 111 18.68 7.56 5.70
CA PHE A 111 19.24 6.21 5.77
C PHE A 111 20.69 6.14 5.26
N GLY A 112 21.12 7.08 4.41
CA GLY A 112 22.47 7.14 3.85
C GLY A 112 23.49 7.95 4.67
N GLY A 113 23.08 8.82 5.58
CA GLY A 113 23.98 9.73 6.32
C GLY A 113 23.87 9.61 7.84
N GLY A 114 24.99 9.35 8.52
CA GLY A 114 25.09 9.15 9.98
C GLY A 114 24.88 10.41 10.85
N GLY A 115 24.09 11.39 10.42
CA GLY A 115 23.95 12.69 11.11
C GLY A 115 22.56 13.32 11.08
N ALA A 116 21.53 12.59 10.63
CA ALA A 116 20.19 13.15 10.63
C ALA A 116 19.60 13.23 12.05
N SER A 117 19.22 14.44 12.46
CA SER A 117 18.47 14.66 13.71
C SER A 117 17.21 13.79 13.76
N ALA A 118 16.93 13.17 14.91
CA ALA A 118 15.75 12.34 15.14
C ALA A 118 14.42 13.06 14.80
N THR A 119 14.42 14.39 14.75
CA THR A 119 13.27 15.20 14.33
C THR A 119 13.03 15.11 12.82
N THR A 120 14.10 15.09 12.02
CA THR A 120 14.01 14.97 10.55
C THR A 120 13.54 13.58 10.13
N SER A 121 14.00 12.51 10.80
CA SER A 121 13.52 11.14 10.55
C SER A 121 12.02 10.97 10.80
N LYS A 122 11.52 11.59 11.87
CA LYS A 122 10.10 11.62 12.21
C LYS A 122 9.25 12.34 11.16
N LEU A 123 9.71 13.48 10.66
CA LEU A 123 8.96 14.26 9.67
C LEU A 123 8.80 13.49 8.37
N TRP A 124 9.90 12.96 7.82
CA TRP A 124 9.88 12.22 6.57
C TRP A 124 9.05 10.94 6.65
N GLY A 125 9.20 10.19 7.74
CA GLY A 125 8.37 9.01 7.96
C GLY A 125 6.87 9.31 8.04
N ARG A 126 6.48 10.44 8.67
CA ARG A 126 5.07 10.91 8.67
C ARG A 126 4.60 11.31 7.28
N LEU A 127 5.44 11.99 6.50
CA LEU A 127 5.11 12.37 5.12
C LEU A 127 4.91 11.14 4.23
N ILE A 128 5.66 10.08 4.45
CA ILE A 128 5.52 8.82 3.72
C ILE A 128 4.23 8.08 4.07
N VAL A 129 3.88 8.00 5.35
CA VAL A 129 2.59 7.43 5.77
C VAL A 129 1.45 8.26 5.18
N LEU A 130 1.54 9.60 5.30
CA LEU A 130 0.56 10.51 4.71
C LEU A 130 0.43 10.25 3.20
N PHE A 131 1.56 10.14 2.49
CA PHE A 131 1.58 9.84 1.06
C PHE A 131 0.88 8.52 0.71
N ALA A 132 1.26 7.42 1.37
CA ALA A 132 0.64 6.11 1.15
C ALA A 132 -0.87 6.17 1.41
N THR A 133 -1.29 6.84 2.48
CA THR A 133 -2.69 7.00 2.84
C THR A 133 -3.47 7.91 1.90
N VAL A 134 -2.84 8.95 1.35
CA VAL A 134 -3.49 9.86 0.40
C VAL A 134 -3.63 9.20 -0.96
N GLY A 135 -2.59 8.54 -1.47
CA GLY A 135 -2.63 7.85 -2.76
C GLY A 135 -3.63 6.70 -2.76
N ALA A 136 -3.52 5.78 -1.80
CA ALA A 136 -4.46 4.67 -1.68
C ALA A 136 -5.84 5.11 -1.19
N GLY A 137 -5.93 6.17 -0.37
CA GLY A 137 -7.19 6.77 0.05
C GLY A 137 -7.95 7.42 -1.10
N HIS A 138 -7.27 8.15 -1.99
CA HIS A 138 -7.85 8.68 -3.21
C HIS A 138 -8.40 7.55 -4.09
N VAL A 139 -7.58 6.52 -4.34
CA VAL A 139 -7.97 5.32 -5.10
C VAL A 139 -9.21 4.65 -4.51
N LEU A 140 -9.23 4.41 -3.20
CA LEU A 140 -10.37 3.81 -2.50
C LEU A 140 -11.61 4.70 -2.62
N LEU A 141 -11.47 6.00 -2.37
CA LEU A 141 -12.58 6.94 -2.39
C LEU A 141 -13.15 7.07 -3.81
N SER A 142 -12.31 7.13 -4.84
CA SER A 142 -12.75 7.11 -6.24
C SER A 142 -13.51 5.83 -6.57
N SER A 143 -13.06 4.68 -6.07
CA SER A 143 -13.73 3.39 -6.31
C SER A 143 -15.08 3.31 -5.61
N VAL A 144 -15.13 3.78 -4.35
CA VAL A 144 -16.38 3.89 -3.57
C VAL A 144 -17.34 4.87 -4.22
N TYR A 145 -16.84 5.99 -4.73
CA TYR A 145 -17.65 6.97 -5.46
C TYR A 145 -18.27 6.37 -6.73
N VAL A 146 -17.48 5.68 -7.55
CA VAL A 146 -17.99 4.97 -8.75
C VAL A 146 -19.05 3.93 -8.38
N TRP A 147 -18.84 3.20 -7.29
CA TRP A 147 -19.82 2.25 -6.77
C TRP A 147 -21.13 2.93 -6.36
N PHE A 148 -21.06 4.04 -5.63
CA PHE A 148 -22.24 4.81 -5.21
C PHE A 148 -23.03 5.37 -6.39
N LEU A 149 -22.37 5.70 -7.51
CA LEU A 149 -23.02 6.11 -8.74
C LEU A 149 -23.68 4.95 -9.52
N GLY A 150 -23.74 3.75 -8.93
CA GLY A 150 -24.30 2.56 -9.59
C GLY A 150 -23.36 1.93 -10.63
N GLY A 151 -22.11 2.39 -10.71
CA GLY A 151 -21.09 1.80 -11.56
C GLY A 151 -20.63 0.44 -11.01
N GLY A 152 -20.42 -0.52 -11.90
CA GLY A 152 -19.71 -1.75 -11.55
C GLY A 152 -18.27 -1.42 -11.18
N VAL A 153 -17.83 -1.78 -9.97
CA VAL A 153 -16.42 -1.64 -9.59
C VAL A 153 -15.65 -2.85 -10.06
N ALA A 154 -15.01 -2.74 -11.22
CA ALA A 154 -13.95 -3.65 -11.61
C ALA A 154 -12.67 -3.24 -10.87
N LEU A 155 -12.44 -3.82 -9.68
CA LEU A 155 -11.19 -3.60 -8.96
C LEU A 155 -10.05 -4.26 -9.74
N SER A 156 -9.20 -3.45 -10.37
CA SER A 156 -7.99 -3.97 -11.01
C SER A 156 -7.04 -4.57 -9.96
N GLU A 157 -6.25 -5.56 -10.36
CA GLU A 157 -5.23 -6.16 -9.50
C GLU A 157 -4.28 -5.10 -8.92
N LEU A 158 -3.91 -4.12 -9.74
CA LEU A 158 -3.00 -3.05 -9.35
C LEU A 158 -3.61 -2.15 -8.27
N LEU A 159 -4.90 -1.85 -8.38
CA LEU A 159 -5.66 -1.09 -7.38
C LEU A 159 -5.66 -1.81 -6.03
N LEU A 160 -6.00 -3.10 -6.03
CA LEU A 160 -5.97 -3.94 -4.82
C LEU A 160 -4.56 -3.97 -4.22
N LYS A 161 -3.53 -4.10 -5.05
CA LYS A 161 -2.12 -4.00 -4.62
C LYS A 161 -1.83 -2.62 -4.00
N LYS A 162 -2.31 -1.50 -4.56
CA LYS A 162 -2.14 -0.15 -3.95
C LYS A 162 -2.81 -0.04 -2.58
N VAL A 163 -3.97 -0.66 -2.37
CA VAL A 163 -4.62 -0.67 -1.04
C VAL A 163 -3.78 -1.41 0.01
N THR A 164 -2.96 -2.41 -0.39
CA THR A 164 -2.08 -3.11 0.57
C THR A 164 -1.03 -2.18 1.17
N LEU A 165 -0.68 -1.12 0.45
CA LEU A 165 0.28 -0.12 0.91
C LEU A 165 -0.27 0.66 2.11
N CYS A 166 -1.58 0.87 2.22
CA CYS A 166 -2.20 1.38 3.45
C CYS A 166 -1.91 0.46 4.63
N GLY A 167 -2.06 -0.86 4.44
CA GLY A 167 -1.72 -1.84 5.46
C GLY A 167 -0.25 -1.77 5.85
N CYS A 168 0.65 -1.69 4.88
CA CYS A 168 2.09 -1.54 5.10
C CYS A 168 2.44 -0.24 5.83
N ALA A 169 1.78 0.88 5.50
CA ALA A 169 1.96 2.16 6.15
C ALA A 169 1.48 2.15 7.61
N ILE A 170 0.34 1.51 7.89
CA ILE A 170 -0.16 1.29 9.26
C ILE A 170 0.84 0.45 10.06
N LEU A 171 1.37 -0.62 9.48
CA LEU A 171 2.38 -1.47 10.12
C LEU A 171 3.67 -0.71 10.41
N TRP A 172 4.14 0.10 9.46
CA TRP A 172 5.31 0.95 9.63
C TRP A 172 5.09 2.00 10.74
N HIS A 173 3.93 2.67 10.76
CA HIS A 173 3.58 3.64 11.79
C HIS A 173 3.53 2.98 13.18
N THR A 174 2.92 1.80 13.25
CA THR A 174 2.83 1.04 14.50
C THR A 174 4.21 0.61 14.98
N HIS A 175 5.07 0.16 14.08
CA HIS A 175 6.45 -0.19 14.39
C HIS A 175 7.23 1.02 14.95
N HIS A 176 7.09 2.18 14.32
CA HIS A 176 7.77 3.41 14.74
C HIS A 176 7.30 3.95 16.09
N THR A 177 5.99 3.85 16.39
CA THR A 177 5.44 4.25 17.70
C THR A 177 5.91 3.35 18.83
N LEU A 178 6.06 2.05 18.57
CA LEU A 178 6.62 1.08 19.51
C LEU A 178 8.10 1.34 19.82
N ASP A 179 8.93 1.57 18.79
CA ASP A 179 10.36 1.82 18.98
C ASP A 179 10.61 3.07 19.84
N HIS A 180 9.86 4.16 19.64
CA HIS A 180 10.00 5.37 20.46
C HIS A 180 9.46 5.24 21.89
N GLY A 181 8.50 4.33 22.11
CA GLY A 181 8.07 4.01 23.47
C GLY A 181 9.21 3.38 24.27
N ALA A 182 10.00 2.51 23.63
CA ALA A 182 11.12 1.82 24.28
C ALA A 182 12.27 2.77 24.68
N ASP A 183 12.65 3.70 23.80
CA ASP A 183 13.76 4.63 24.06
C ASP A 183 13.48 5.55 25.27
N LYS A 184 12.22 5.98 25.46
CA LYS A 184 11.84 6.83 26.60
C LYS A 184 11.97 6.13 27.96
N LEU A 185 11.82 4.81 28.00
CA LEU A 185 11.98 4.02 29.23
C LEU A 185 13.45 3.72 29.54
N SER A 186 14.34 3.70 28.54
CA SER A 186 15.77 3.50 28.80
C SER A 186 16.46 4.71 29.44
N ASP A 187 15.88 5.90 29.31
CA ASP A 187 16.42 7.13 29.92
C ASP A 187 16.13 7.25 31.43
N THR A 188 15.48 6.25 32.05
CA THR A 188 15.35 6.13 33.51
C THR A 188 16.47 5.24 34.08
N PRO A 189 17.55 5.81 34.63
CA PRO A 189 18.84 5.12 34.83
C PRO A 189 18.93 4.24 36.10
N LEU A 190 17.82 3.76 36.67
CA LEU A 190 17.82 3.18 38.02
C LEU A 190 17.33 1.73 38.16
N LEU A 191 17.02 1.02 37.08
CA LEU A 191 16.59 -0.38 37.16
C LEU A 191 17.53 -1.32 36.39
N PRO A 192 17.98 -2.43 37.02
CA PRO A 192 19.02 -3.29 36.48
C PRO A 192 18.56 -3.99 35.20
N THR A 193 19.33 -3.77 34.16
CA THR A 193 19.28 -4.39 32.83
C THR A 193 19.74 -5.85 32.90
N SER A 194 18.89 -6.75 33.39
CA SER A 194 19.17 -8.18 33.30
C SER A 194 18.00 -8.96 32.74
N SER A 195 18.34 -9.80 31.77
CA SER A 195 17.56 -10.87 31.15
C SER A 195 16.31 -10.49 30.35
N SER A 196 16.45 -10.59 29.02
CA SER A 196 15.43 -11.13 28.11
C SER A 196 13.98 -10.79 28.47
N LEU A 197 13.67 -9.51 28.64
CA LEU A 197 12.32 -9.00 28.55
C LEU A 197 11.85 -9.37 27.13
N SER A 198 11.25 -10.56 26.99
CA SER A 198 10.09 -10.73 26.15
C SER A 198 9.26 -9.50 26.46
N PHE A 199 9.30 -8.55 25.53
CA PHE A 199 8.63 -7.29 25.68
C PHE A 199 7.14 -7.67 25.73
N ASP A 200 6.65 -7.97 26.93
CA ASP A 200 5.24 -8.10 27.28
C ASP A 200 4.68 -6.68 27.24
N TYR A 201 4.82 -6.06 26.07
CA TYR A 201 3.88 -5.09 25.61
C TYR A 201 2.55 -5.83 25.67
N THR A 202 1.82 -5.62 26.75
CA THR A 202 0.41 -5.36 26.64
C THR A 202 0.29 -4.18 25.69
N THR A 203 0.48 -4.44 24.39
CA THR A 203 0.32 -3.45 23.33
C THR A 203 -1.01 -2.82 23.62
N SER A 204 -1.01 -1.49 23.79
CA SER A 204 -2.23 -0.73 23.96
C SER A 204 -3.28 -1.28 23.00
N THR A 205 -4.53 -1.41 23.46
CA THR A 205 -5.61 -1.95 22.63
C THR A 205 -5.63 -1.30 21.25
N ALA A 206 -5.34 0.01 21.17
CA ALA A 206 -5.17 0.74 19.92
C ALA A 206 -4.05 0.18 19.03
N THR A 207 -2.84 -0.02 19.56
CA THR A 207 -1.71 -0.62 18.84
C THR A 207 -2.05 -2.04 18.35
N GLY A 208 -2.70 -2.85 19.19
CA GLY A 208 -3.16 -4.19 18.81
C GLY A 208 -4.17 -4.16 17.66
N LEU A 209 -5.11 -3.20 17.69
CA LEU A 209 -6.10 -3.00 16.63
C LEU A 209 -5.45 -2.52 15.33
N LEU A 210 -4.47 -1.61 15.39
CA LEU A 210 -3.72 -1.15 14.23
C LEU A 210 -2.92 -2.29 13.57
N LEU A 211 -2.30 -3.17 14.37
CA LEU A 211 -1.61 -4.36 13.85
C LEU A 211 -2.59 -5.33 13.18
N LEU A 212 -3.75 -5.56 13.81
CA LEU A 212 -4.80 -6.39 13.24
C LEU A 212 -5.28 -5.81 11.90
N LEU A 213 -5.58 -4.52 11.86
CA LEU A 213 -6.04 -3.83 10.66
C LEU A 213 -4.99 -3.89 9.54
N GLY A 214 -3.73 -3.55 9.84
CA GLY A 214 -2.63 -3.62 8.89
C GLY A 214 -2.46 -5.03 8.31
N ARG A 215 -2.56 -6.06 9.17
CA ARG A 215 -2.49 -7.47 8.75
C ARG A 215 -3.67 -7.87 7.89
N LEU A 216 -4.89 -7.51 8.27
CA LEU A 216 -6.11 -7.83 7.50
C LEU A 216 -6.11 -7.15 6.13
N LEU A 217 -5.62 -5.91 6.04
CA LEU A 217 -5.46 -5.24 4.75
C LEU A 217 -4.45 -5.97 3.86
N VAL A 218 -3.26 -6.27 4.37
CA VAL A 218 -2.24 -7.00 3.59
C VAL A 218 -2.76 -8.40 3.17
N THR A 219 -3.35 -9.15 4.09
CA THR A 219 -3.83 -10.52 3.82
C THR A 219 -5.07 -10.59 2.94
N GLY A 220 -6.05 -9.73 3.20
CA GLY A 220 -7.31 -9.69 2.45
C GLY A 220 -7.04 -9.43 0.98
N LEU A 221 -6.13 -8.50 0.69
CA LEU A 221 -5.79 -8.14 -0.68
C LEU A 221 -4.91 -9.18 -1.37
N CYS A 222 -3.92 -9.77 -0.68
CA CYS A 222 -3.22 -10.95 -1.21
C CYS A 222 -4.20 -12.08 -1.54
N SER A 223 -5.22 -12.30 -0.71
CA SER A 223 -6.22 -13.34 -0.94
C SER A 223 -7.14 -13.00 -2.12
N VAL A 224 -7.68 -11.79 -2.18
CA VAL A 224 -8.58 -11.36 -3.26
C VAL A 224 -7.87 -11.37 -4.61
N VAL A 225 -6.67 -10.78 -4.70
CA VAL A 225 -5.87 -10.77 -5.93
C VAL A 225 -5.58 -12.20 -6.37
N THR A 226 -5.18 -13.06 -5.44
CA THR A 226 -4.81 -14.43 -5.79
C THR A 226 -6.02 -15.27 -6.19
N VAL A 227 -7.15 -15.14 -5.49
CA VAL A 227 -8.39 -15.85 -5.84
C VAL A 227 -8.91 -15.38 -7.19
N ALA A 228 -8.93 -14.06 -7.44
CA ALA A 228 -9.36 -13.51 -8.73
C ALA A 228 -8.47 -14.00 -9.87
N GLY A 229 -7.15 -13.95 -9.69
CA GLY A 229 -6.17 -14.47 -10.66
C GLY A 229 -6.30 -15.97 -10.89
N THR A 230 -6.41 -16.76 -9.81
CA THR A 230 -6.56 -18.22 -9.89
C THR A 230 -7.89 -18.60 -10.54
N ARG A 231 -8.97 -17.90 -10.23
CA ARG A 231 -10.27 -18.10 -10.87
C ARG A 231 -10.21 -17.77 -12.37
N ARG A 232 -9.54 -16.67 -12.74
CA ARG A 232 -9.32 -16.31 -14.15
C ARG A 232 -8.60 -17.45 -14.89
N LEU A 233 -7.55 -18.00 -14.31
CA LEU A 233 -6.75 -19.08 -14.88
C LEU A 233 -7.47 -20.42 -14.97
N LEU A 234 -8.26 -20.79 -13.95
CA LEU A 234 -8.93 -22.08 -13.90
C LEU A 234 -10.23 -22.12 -14.72
N PHE A 235 -10.92 -20.98 -14.86
CA PHE A 235 -12.27 -20.94 -15.41
C PHE A 235 -12.43 -20.08 -16.67
N SER A 236 -11.40 -19.38 -17.17
CA SER A 236 -11.48 -18.73 -18.49
C SER A 236 -11.29 -19.78 -19.58
N PRO A 237 -12.33 -20.13 -20.37
CA PRO A 237 -12.26 -21.29 -21.25
C PRO A 237 -11.36 -21.12 -22.48
N LEU A 238 -10.97 -19.90 -22.84
CA LEU A 238 -10.44 -19.60 -24.19
C LEU A 238 -9.52 -18.37 -24.26
N THR A 239 -9.10 -17.77 -23.14
CA THR A 239 -8.10 -16.69 -23.22
C THR A 239 -6.77 -17.32 -23.59
N SER A 240 -6.24 -16.95 -24.76
CA SER A 240 -4.90 -17.30 -25.19
C SER A 240 -3.96 -17.08 -24.01
N PHE A 241 -3.41 -18.17 -23.47
CA PHE A 241 -2.39 -18.12 -22.44
C PHE A 241 -1.25 -17.29 -23.01
N ASP A 242 -1.14 -16.03 -22.58
CA ASP A 242 -0.03 -15.21 -23.01
C ASP A 242 1.13 -15.63 -22.12
N LEU A 243 2.08 -16.37 -22.71
CA LEU A 243 3.29 -16.82 -22.03
C LEU A 243 4.10 -15.63 -21.46
N TYR A 244 3.80 -14.41 -21.88
CA TYR A 244 4.41 -13.17 -21.40
C TYR A 244 3.53 -12.37 -20.43
N ASP A 245 2.29 -12.77 -20.15
CA ASP A 245 1.47 -12.13 -19.11
C ASP A 245 1.91 -12.61 -17.73
N GLY A 246 2.60 -11.73 -16.99
CA GLY A 246 3.01 -11.97 -15.61
C GLY A 246 1.85 -12.30 -14.66
N HIS A 247 0.61 -12.01 -15.05
CA HIS A 247 -0.57 -12.42 -14.28
C HIS A 247 -0.83 -13.94 -14.31
N ASP A 248 -0.19 -14.72 -15.17
CA ASP A 248 -0.48 -16.15 -15.37
C ASP A 248 0.42 -17.11 -14.54
N GLU A 249 1.23 -16.58 -13.62
CA GLU A 249 2.16 -17.37 -12.79
C GLU A 249 1.51 -18.01 -11.54
N LEU A 250 0.76 -19.10 -11.76
CA LEU A 250 0.06 -19.85 -10.70
C LEU A 250 0.99 -20.37 -9.59
N ARG A 251 2.26 -20.67 -9.93
CA ARG A 251 3.25 -21.28 -9.03
C ARG A 251 3.60 -20.40 -7.83
N LEU A 252 3.63 -19.08 -8.01
CA LEU A 252 3.90 -18.12 -6.93
C LEU A 252 2.62 -17.70 -6.22
N ARG A 253 1.51 -17.64 -6.97
CA ARG A 253 0.18 -17.26 -6.48
C ARG A 253 -0.37 -18.29 -5.49
N LEU A 254 -0.37 -19.59 -5.81
CA LEU A 254 -0.93 -20.60 -4.91
C LEU A 254 -0.30 -20.57 -3.49
N PRO A 255 1.03 -20.59 -3.32
CA PRO A 255 1.65 -20.44 -2.00
C PRO A 255 1.25 -19.16 -1.28
N GLN A 256 1.10 -18.03 -1.98
CA GLN A 256 0.63 -16.78 -1.37
C GLN A 256 -0.79 -16.91 -0.81
N LEU A 257 -1.70 -17.55 -1.55
CA LEU A 257 -3.07 -17.82 -1.07
C LEU A 257 -3.08 -18.78 0.13
N PHE A 258 -2.28 -19.85 0.07
CA PHE A 258 -2.21 -20.80 1.18
C PHE A 258 -1.64 -20.15 2.45
N LEU A 259 -0.68 -19.23 2.32
CA LEU A 259 -0.08 -18.53 3.45
C LEU A 259 -0.89 -17.31 3.92
N SER A 260 -1.79 -16.76 3.11
CA SER A 260 -2.64 -15.63 3.53
C SER A 260 -3.64 -16.03 4.61
N ILE A 261 -4.14 -17.27 4.57
CA ILE A 261 -5.07 -17.83 5.58
C ILE A 261 -4.43 -17.86 6.98
N PRO A 262 -3.30 -18.54 7.23
CA PRO A 262 -2.67 -18.55 8.54
C PRO A 262 -2.17 -17.16 8.95
N LEU A 263 -1.80 -16.29 8.00
CA LEU A 263 -1.45 -14.92 8.32
C LEU A 263 -2.67 -14.14 8.83
N ALA A 264 -3.84 -14.27 8.22
CA ALA A 264 -5.06 -13.59 8.66
C ALA A 264 -5.42 -13.98 10.12
N LEU A 265 -5.33 -15.28 10.41
CA LEU A 265 -5.55 -15.86 11.74
C LEU A 265 -4.45 -15.51 12.75
N GLY A 266 -3.26 -15.11 12.28
CA GLY A 266 -2.10 -14.86 13.12
C GLY A 266 -1.54 -16.15 13.72
N VAL A 267 -1.41 -17.19 12.90
CA VAL A 267 -0.78 -18.47 13.24
C VAL A 267 0.65 -18.47 12.72
N ARG A 268 1.63 -18.76 13.60
CA ARG A 268 3.07 -18.75 13.30
C ARG A 268 3.49 -17.47 12.56
N THR A 269 2.99 -16.32 13.02
CA THR A 269 3.00 -15.06 12.28
C THR A 269 4.38 -14.73 11.72
N LYS A 270 5.45 -14.87 12.51
CA LYS A 270 6.82 -14.58 12.06
C LYS A 270 7.29 -15.43 10.88
N LEU A 271 6.98 -16.73 10.91
CA LEU A 271 7.36 -17.65 9.85
C LEU A 271 6.54 -17.38 8.60
N VAL A 272 5.23 -17.20 8.76
CA VAL A 272 4.30 -16.98 7.65
C VAL A 272 4.58 -15.63 6.96
N THR A 273 4.82 -14.55 7.71
CA THR A 273 5.16 -13.26 7.12
C THR A 273 6.52 -13.28 6.44
N GLY A 274 7.51 -13.98 6.99
CA GLY A 274 8.81 -14.17 6.35
C GLY A 274 8.67 -14.93 5.02
N ALA A 275 7.90 -16.02 5.00
CA ALA A 275 7.65 -16.79 3.78
C ALA A 275 6.89 -15.97 2.72
N LEU A 276 5.83 -15.25 3.12
CA LEU A 276 5.11 -14.35 2.21
C LEU A 276 6.00 -13.22 1.69
N ALA A 277 6.86 -12.63 2.54
CA ALA A 277 7.79 -11.61 2.10
C ALA A 277 8.74 -12.14 1.01
N VAL A 278 9.28 -13.36 1.19
CA VAL A 278 10.10 -14.01 0.17
C VAL A 278 9.33 -14.24 -1.12
N LEU A 279 8.07 -14.68 -1.05
CA LEU A 279 7.23 -14.87 -2.23
C LEU A 279 6.94 -13.55 -2.96
N MET A 280 6.66 -12.47 -2.25
CA MET A 280 6.43 -11.15 -2.85
C MET A 280 7.70 -10.64 -3.56
N LEU A 281 8.87 -10.82 -2.94
CA LEU A 281 10.15 -10.45 -3.54
C LEU A 281 10.48 -11.34 -4.76
N ALA A 282 10.19 -12.64 -4.67
CA ALA A 282 10.36 -13.55 -5.80
C ALA A 282 9.44 -13.18 -6.97
N GLU A 283 8.17 -12.85 -6.70
CA GLU A 283 7.25 -12.38 -7.73
C GLU A 283 7.74 -11.07 -8.36
N ALA A 284 8.20 -10.10 -7.57
CA ALA A 284 8.81 -8.88 -8.09
C ALA A 284 9.97 -9.21 -9.05
N LEU A 285 10.92 -10.05 -8.63
CA LEU A 285 12.14 -10.31 -9.39
C LEU A 285 11.95 -11.24 -10.59
N VAL A 286 11.04 -12.20 -10.52
CA VAL A 286 10.85 -13.23 -11.55
C VAL A 286 9.78 -12.81 -12.55
N VAL A 287 8.68 -12.23 -12.08
CA VAL A 287 7.50 -11.93 -12.91
C VAL A 287 7.55 -10.51 -13.44
N TRP A 288 7.85 -9.54 -12.59
CA TRP A 288 7.73 -8.11 -12.92
C TRP A 288 9.06 -7.50 -13.38
N GLN A 289 9.67 -8.08 -14.41
CA GLN A 289 10.99 -7.72 -14.92
C GLN A 289 10.95 -6.48 -15.83
N TRP A 290 10.66 -5.32 -15.26
CA TRP A 290 10.56 -4.04 -15.99
C TRP A 290 11.83 -3.63 -16.74
N TRP A 291 12.99 -4.20 -16.37
CA TRP A 291 14.28 -3.95 -17.03
C TRP A 291 14.49 -4.79 -18.30
N ARG A 292 13.54 -5.63 -18.70
CA ARG A 292 13.60 -6.37 -19.96
C ARG A 292 13.42 -5.44 -21.16
N MET A 293 14.20 -5.70 -22.22
CA MET A 293 14.18 -4.86 -23.42
C MET A 293 12.82 -4.88 -24.12
N GLU A 294 12.10 -6.01 -24.06
CA GLU A 294 10.75 -6.15 -24.63
C GLU A 294 9.71 -5.28 -23.89
N VAL A 295 9.94 -5.01 -22.62
CA VAL A 295 9.06 -4.15 -21.81
C VAL A 295 9.35 -2.67 -22.10
N LEU A 296 10.61 -2.32 -22.37
CA LEU A 296 11.02 -0.95 -22.63
C LEU A 296 10.49 -0.38 -23.97
N SER A 297 10.07 -1.23 -24.91
CA SER A 297 9.52 -0.77 -26.20
C SER A 297 8.10 -0.21 -26.13
N ASP A 298 7.33 -0.55 -25.08
CA ASP A 298 6.01 0.02 -24.82
C ASP A 298 6.02 0.73 -23.47
N PHE A 299 5.97 2.06 -23.49
CA PHE A 299 6.05 2.88 -22.28
C PHE A 299 4.91 2.61 -21.29
N ASN A 300 3.70 2.33 -21.76
CA ASN A 300 2.56 2.04 -20.88
C ASN A 300 2.72 0.67 -20.21
N HIS A 301 3.19 -0.32 -20.97
CA HIS A 301 3.52 -1.63 -20.44
C HIS A 301 4.67 -1.54 -19.41
N PHE A 302 5.73 -0.78 -19.72
CA PHE A 302 6.83 -0.48 -18.81
C PHE A 302 6.35 0.11 -17.48
N LEU A 303 5.52 1.15 -17.53
CA LEU A 303 4.98 1.77 -16.31
C LEU A 303 4.20 0.75 -15.48
N ARG A 304 3.31 -0.03 -16.10
CA ARG A 304 2.51 -1.03 -15.40
C ARG A 304 3.36 -2.11 -14.72
N VAL A 305 4.34 -2.67 -15.44
CA VAL A 305 5.25 -3.70 -14.90
C VAL A 305 6.09 -3.13 -13.77
N SER A 306 6.58 -1.89 -13.91
CA SER A 306 7.35 -1.20 -12.86
C SER A 306 6.52 -0.96 -11.58
N GLN A 307 5.22 -0.66 -11.71
CA GLN A 307 4.33 -0.48 -10.57
C GLN A 307 4.10 -1.80 -9.84
N HIS A 308 3.83 -2.89 -10.56
CA HIS A 308 3.72 -4.21 -9.93
C HIS A 308 5.01 -4.62 -9.21
N PHE A 309 6.17 -4.42 -9.85
CA PHE A 309 7.47 -4.67 -9.25
C PHE A 309 7.62 -3.93 -7.91
N THR A 310 7.42 -2.61 -7.94
CA THR A 310 7.67 -1.78 -6.78
C THR A 310 6.66 -2.01 -5.65
N ILE A 311 5.38 -2.21 -5.96
CA ILE A 311 4.38 -2.53 -4.94
C ILE A 311 4.71 -3.86 -4.28
N ASN A 312 5.10 -4.88 -5.04
CA ASN A 312 5.50 -6.17 -4.46
C ASN A 312 6.72 -6.04 -3.53
N LEU A 313 7.70 -5.19 -3.86
CA LEU A 313 8.80 -4.85 -2.95
C LEU A 313 8.29 -4.18 -1.66
N ALA A 314 7.41 -3.19 -1.78
CA ALA A 314 6.83 -2.49 -0.64
C ALA A 314 6.03 -3.41 0.28
N VAL A 315 5.21 -4.30 -0.28
CA VAL A 315 4.45 -5.30 0.48
C VAL A 315 5.40 -6.29 1.16
N GLY A 316 6.44 -6.74 0.47
CA GLY A 316 7.52 -7.53 1.08
C GLY A 316 8.14 -6.82 2.28
N GLY A 317 8.43 -5.52 2.16
CA GLY A 317 8.89 -4.67 3.26
C GLY A 317 7.89 -4.61 4.42
N GLY A 318 6.61 -4.37 4.16
CA GLY A 318 5.55 -4.36 5.17
C GLY A 318 5.44 -5.69 5.93
N LEU A 319 5.55 -6.82 5.22
CA LEU A 319 5.55 -8.15 5.82
C LEU A 319 6.79 -8.41 6.70
N LEU A 320 7.97 -7.93 6.29
CA LEU A 320 9.18 -8.00 7.12
C LEU A 320 9.05 -7.13 8.39
N LEU A 321 8.38 -5.97 8.31
CA LEU A 321 8.06 -5.18 9.50
C LEU A 321 7.12 -5.95 10.44
N LEU A 322 6.08 -6.59 9.90
CA LEU A 322 5.19 -7.43 10.70
C LEU A 322 5.92 -8.63 11.33
N MET A 323 6.92 -9.21 10.65
CA MET A 323 7.79 -10.24 11.21
C MET A 323 8.58 -9.74 12.43
N VAL A 324 9.03 -8.49 12.41
CA VAL A 324 9.77 -7.86 13.51
C VAL A 324 8.85 -7.50 14.67
N VAL A 325 7.70 -6.87 14.39
CA VAL A 325 6.74 -6.44 15.41
C VAL A 325 6.07 -7.63 16.09
N GLY A 326 5.78 -8.68 15.32
CA GLY A 326 5.13 -9.90 15.81
C GLY A 326 3.62 -9.92 15.54
N SER A 327 2.96 -10.89 16.17
CA SER A 327 1.56 -11.25 15.89
C SER A 327 0.55 -10.22 16.40
N GLY A 328 0.86 -9.54 17.52
CA GLY A 328 -0.06 -8.63 18.19
C GLY A 328 -1.11 -9.38 19.03
N ARG A 329 -1.82 -8.63 19.89
CA ARG A 329 -2.74 -9.18 20.90
C ARG A 329 -3.92 -9.99 20.34
N PHE A 330 -4.38 -9.66 19.14
CA PHE A 330 -5.54 -10.29 18.49
C PHE A 330 -5.07 -11.37 17.51
N THR A 331 -4.40 -12.41 18.02
CA THR A 331 -3.90 -13.55 17.23
C THR A 331 -4.04 -14.88 17.93
N VAL A 332 -4.13 -15.95 17.14
CA VAL A 332 -4.07 -17.32 17.65
C VAL A 332 -2.73 -17.57 18.36
N ASP A 333 -1.61 -17.07 17.81
CA ASP A 333 -0.30 -17.15 18.46
C ASP A 333 -0.33 -16.64 19.91
N GLU A 334 -1.04 -15.53 20.15
CA GLU A 334 -1.13 -14.94 21.49
C GLU A 334 -2.11 -15.70 22.40
N LEU A 335 -3.20 -16.24 21.86
CA LEU A 335 -4.13 -17.09 22.61
C LEU A 335 -3.46 -18.39 23.07
N VAL A 336 -2.60 -18.99 22.23
CA VAL A 336 -1.90 -20.24 22.56
C VAL A 336 -0.88 -20.02 23.67
N LYS A 337 -0.11 -18.92 23.63
CA LYS A 337 0.86 -18.58 24.69
C LYS A 337 0.24 -18.47 26.08
N LYS A 338 -1.01 -18.00 26.18
CA LYS A 338 -1.71 -17.86 27.47
C LYS A 338 -2.11 -19.18 28.11
N ARG A 339 -2.12 -20.26 27.33
CA ARG A 339 -2.58 -21.58 27.78
C ARG A 339 -1.43 -22.48 28.25
N THR A 340 -0.21 -22.19 27.80
CA THR A 340 1.03 -22.90 28.15
C THR A 340 1.69 -22.22 29.34
#